data_AF-A0A420XK18-F1
#
_entry.id   AF-A0A420XK18-F1
#
_cell.length_a   1.000
_cell.length_b   1.000
_cell.length_c   1.000
_cell.angle_alpha   90.00
_cell.angle_beta   90.00
_cell.angle_gamma   90.00
#
_symmetry.space_group_name_H-M   'P 1'
#
loop_
_entity.id
_entity.type
_entity.pdbx_description
1 polymer ?
#
loop_
_entity_poly.entity_id
_entity_poly.type
_entity_poly.pdbx_seq_one_letter_code
_entity_poly.pdbx_strand_id
1 'polypeptide(L)'
;MSDSEYYMNLPLDLAGSRTKNRFRVELLWGIGKLIDSYKNYEDYTVVFDFKCDIELHYKRGFDFYQIKTKNRGNHSIKSLTNRKGNSNSILGTLYALYSPTQKVKLAVVCNKHLKISRNEDLRSEICLGELDKKIIDLVQDKLKEELALSNIILDNIFYICEELDLTHPDYAIKGKLIESFQNIKNEEPHNPNALYRLVFETAQKKASYELEITNYSDVLYWKGISKGEFDKMLEAHRKKSITGIEQTRDYIRKLSLKERREYNQALNNLLENYHSHNLNELQLLIFKYIKEKEDNIENEIILLEMLSSVFDKKFPVEYTEIMKKVFYLLIFYIYAEGGSI
;
A
#
# COMPACT_ATOMS: atom_id res chain seq x y z
N MET A 1 -28.80 -3.08 8.51
CA MET A 1 -27.48 -3.57 8.97
C MET A 1 -26.42 -2.74 8.27
N SER A 2 -25.53 -2.10 9.02
CA SER A 2 -24.39 -1.39 8.41
C SER A 2 -23.36 -2.38 7.86
N ASP A 3 -22.49 -1.94 6.95
CA ASP A 3 -21.41 -2.77 6.40
C ASP A 3 -20.49 -3.32 7.50
N SER A 4 -20.23 -2.51 8.54
CA SER A 4 -19.43 -2.91 9.70
C SER A 4 -20.11 -3.98 10.55
N GLU A 5 -21.41 -3.85 10.79
CA GLU A 5 -22.19 -4.82 11.58
C GLU A 5 -22.29 -6.15 10.84
N TYR A 6 -22.56 -6.09 9.53
CA TYR A 6 -22.55 -7.25 8.65
C TYR A 6 -21.20 -7.98 8.73
N TYR A 7 -20.11 -7.26 8.52
CA TYR A 7 -18.77 -7.84 8.49
C TYR A 7 -18.38 -8.50 9.82
N MET A 8 -18.67 -7.85 10.95
CA MET A 8 -18.29 -8.39 12.26
C MET A 8 -19.05 -9.67 12.59
N ASN A 9 -20.28 -9.83 12.08
CA ASN A 9 -21.11 -11.03 12.24
C ASN A 9 -20.70 -12.21 11.34
N LEU A 10 -19.76 -12.02 10.40
CA LEU A 10 -19.25 -13.10 9.56
C LEU A 10 -18.47 -14.15 10.38
N PRO A 11 -18.47 -15.43 9.97
CA PRO A 11 -17.64 -16.45 10.62
C PRO A 11 -16.14 -16.13 10.46
N LEU A 12 -15.34 -16.43 11.48
CA LEU A 12 -13.87 -16.35 11.40
C LEU A 12 -13.32 -17.52 10.58
N ASP A 13 -12.22 -17.30 9.84
CA ASP A 13 -11.49 -18.39 9.20
C ASP A 13 -10.58 -19.11 10.22
N LEU A 14 -11.15 -20.09 10.91
CA LEU A 14 -10.47 -20.85 11.97
C LEU A 14 -9.60 -22.02 11.42
N ALA A 15 -9.22 -22.01 10.14
CA ALA A 15 -8.50 -23.13 9.53
C ALA A 15 -7.09 -23.33 10.13
N GLY A 16 -6.85 -24.53 10.70
CA GLY A 16 -5.63 -24.90 11.41
C GLY A 16 -4.34 -24.97 10.57
N SER A 17 -3.20 -25.13 11.29
CA SER A 17 -1.80 -25.16 10.85
C SER A 17 -1.57 -25.21 9.32
N ARG A 18 -1.33 -24.03 8.74
CA ARG A 18 -0.93 -23.87 7.34
C ARG A 18 0.56 -24.17 7.21
N THR A 19 0.98 -24.76 6.09
CA THR A 19 2.42 -24.88 5.81
C THR A 19 3.00 -23.48 5.59
N LYS A 20 4.21 -23.22 6.11
CA LYS A 20 4.88 -21.91 5.99
C LYS A 20 4.92 -21.37 4.55
N ASN A 21 5.11 -22.25 3.57
CA ASN A 21 5.14 -21.86 2.16
C ASN A 21 3.78 -21.39 1.63
N ARG A 22 2.67 -22.00 2.06
CA ARG A 22 1.34 -21.59 1.63
C ARG A 22 0.99 -20.21 2.22
N PHE A 23 1.25 -20.04 3.51
CA PHE A 23 1.06 -18.76 4.20
C PHE A 23 1.88 -17.65 3.53
N ARG A 24 3.13 -17.94 3.13
CA ARG A 24 3.97 -16.99 2.38
C ARG A 24 3.32 -16.56 1.05
N VAL A 25 2.72 -17.47 0.30
CA VAL A 25 2.07 -17.15 -0.98
C VAL A 25 0.80 -16.33 -0.78
N GLU A 26 -0.03 -16.69 0.21
CA GLU A 26 -1.23 -15.93 0.61
C GLU A 26 -0.85 -14.47 0.96
N LEU A 27 0.15 -14.30 1.81
CA LEU A 27 0.66 -12.99 2.23
C LEU A 27 1.17 -12.15 1.04
N LEU A 28 2.01 -12.75 0.19
CA LEU A 28 2.60 -12.06 -0.96
C LEU A 28 1.54 -11.70 -2.01
N TRP A 29 0.54 -12.57 -2.21
CA TRP A 29 -0.61 -12.24 -3.05
C TRP A 29 -1.41 -11.05 -2.50
N GLY A 30 -1.61 -11.01 -1.18
CA GLY A 30 -2.23 -9.87 -0.50
C GLY A 30 -1.47 -8.55 -0.69
N ILE A 31 -0.15 -8.58 -0.66
CA ILE A 31 0.68 -7.41 -1.00
C ILE A 31 0.50 -7.04 -2.48
N GLY A 32 0.45 -8.02 -3.38
CA GLY A 32 0.10 -7.80 -4.78
C GLY A 32 -1.23 -7.07 -4.93
N LYS A 33 -2.24 -7.47 -4.15
CA LYS A 33 -3.58 -6.85 -4.15
C LYS A 33 -3.57 -5.43 -3.59
N LEU A 34 -2.76 -5.19 -2.54
CA LEU A 34 -2.51 -3.85 -2.00
C LEU A 34 -1.95 -2.92 -3.09
N ILE A 35 -1.01 -3.41 -3.91
CA ILE A 35 -0.41 -2.65 -5.01
C ILE A 35 -1.44 -2.38 -6.13
N ASP A 36 -2.16 -3.41 -6.59
CA ASP A 36 -3.10 -3.28 -7.71
C ASP A 36 -4.29 -2.38 -7.39
N SER A 37 -4.71 -2.35 -6.12
CA SER A 37 -5.87 -1.56 -5.70
C SER A 37 -5.56 -0.06 -5.66
N TYR A 38 -4.29 0.34 -5.64
CA TYR A 38 -3.88 1.74 -5.45
C TYR A 38 -4.50 2.72 -6.44
N LYS A 39 -4.50 2.36 -7.73
CA LYS A 39 -5.05 3.19 -8.81
C LYS A 39 -6.55 2.94 -9.06
N ASN A 40 -7.05 1.78 -8.63
CA ASN A 40 -8.42 1.34 -8.94
C ASN A 40 -9.46 1.82 -7.92
N TYR A 41 -9.02 2.18 -6.72
CA TYR A 41 -9.90 2.61 -5.63
C TYR A 41 -9.47 3.97 -5.09
N GLU A 42 -10.46 4.85 -4.84
CA GLU A 42 -10.24 6.14 -4.20
C GLU A 42 -9.63 5.94 -2.80
N ASP A 43 -10.25 5.05 -2.01
CA ASP A 43 -9.82 4.61 -0.70
C ASP A 43 -10.13 3.11 -0.53
N TYR A 44 -9.24 2.39 0.16
CA TYR A 44 -9.36 0.97 0.43
C TYR A 44 -8.44 0.51 1.57
N THR A 45 -8.75 -0.65 2.13
CA THR A 45 -7.91 -1.38 3.07
C THR A 45 -7.83 -2.84 2.67
N VAL A 46 -6.61 -3.38 2.63
CA VAL A 46 -6.40 -4.83 2.46
C VAL A 46 -6.22 -5.46 3.84
N VAL A 47 -7.09 -6.39 4.21
CA VAL A 47 -7.08 -7.13 5.48
C VAL A 47 -6.47 -8.51 5.25
N PHE A 48 -5.59 -8.93 6.17
CA PHE A 48 -4.83 -10.17 6.08
C PHE A 48 -5.28 -11.16 7.17
N ASP A 49 -5.63 -12.39 6.76
CA ASP A 49 -5.85 -13.55 7.64
C ASP A 49 -6.86 -13.29 8.79
N PHE A 50 -8.14 -13.04 8.45
CA PHE A 50 -9.20 -12.80 9.44
C PHE A 50 -10.52 -13.56 9.18
N LYS A 51 -11.41 -13.04 8.32
CA LYS A 51 -12.59 -13.76 7.81
C LYS A 51 -12.25 -14.61 6.59
N CYS A 52 -11.23 -14.22 5.84
CA CYS A 52 -10.70 -14.94 4.68
C CYS A 52 -9.17 -14.79 4.62
N ASP A 53 -8.53 -15.46 3.64
CA ASP A 53 -7.07 -15.39 3.47
C ASP A 53 -6.63 -13.94 3.21
N ILE A 54 -7.29 -13.27 2.25
CA ILE A 54 -7.10 -11.84 1.93
C ILE A 54 -8.46 -11.20 1.66
N GLU A 55 -8.63 -9.97 2.11
CA GLU A 55 -9.87 -9.23 1.99
C GLU A 55 -9.59 -7.81 1.51
N LEU A 56 -10.40 -7.29 0.59
CA LEU A 56 -10.32 -5.91 0.12
C LEU A 56 -11.58 -5.17 0.53
N HIS A 57 -11.42 -4.16 1.37
CA HIS A 57 -12.51 -3.34 1.89
C HIS A 57 -12.46 -1.97 1.23
N TYR A 58 -13.58 -1.50 0.70
CA TYR A 58 -13.71 -0.18 0.07
C TYR A 58 -15.08 0.44 0.40
N LYS A 59 -15.27 1.72 0.04
CA LYS A 59 -16.38 2.60 0.47
C LYS A 59 -17.78 1.99 0.50
N ARG A 60 -18.07 0.93 -0.27
CA ARG A 60 -19.35 0.22 -0.33
C ARG A 60 -19.21 -1.24 -0.76
N GLY A 61 -18.20 -1.96 -0.28
CA GLY A 61 -18.11 -3.36 -0.62
C GLY A 61 -16.90 -4.09 -0.05
N PHE A 62 -16.99 -5.41 -0.14
CA PHE A 62 -16.00 -6.35 0.32
C PHE A 62 -15.69 -7.33 -0.80
N ASP A 63 -14.42 -7.56 -1.06
CA ASP A 63 -14.00 -8.69 -1.87
C ASP A 63 -13.21 -9.65 -0.98
N PHE A 64 -13.65 -10.91 -0.92
CA PHE A 64 -13.00 -11.97 -0.15
C PHE A 64 -12.29 -12.93 -1.10
N TYR A 65 -11.00 -13.15 -0.85
CA TYR A 65 -10.13 -13.96 -1.70
C TYR A 65 -9.57 -15.14 -0.90
N GLN A 66 -9.96 -16.35 -1.29
CA GLN A 66 -9.40 -17.58 -0.76
C GLN A 66 -8.32 -18.11 -1.70
N ILE A 67 -7.04 -18.04 -1.30
CA ILE A 67 -5.91 -18.48 -2.12
C ILE A 67 -5.72 -20.00 -1.96
N LYS A 68 -5.73 -20.72 -3.07
CA LYS A 68 -5.63 -22.19 -3.11
C LYS A 68 -4.69 -22.63 -4.23
N THR A 69 -3.40 -22.71 -3.90
CA THR A 69 -2.36 -23.10 -4.85
C THR A 69 -2.09 -24.61 -4.87
N LYS A 70 -1.67 -25.12 -6.04
CA LYS A 70 -1.28 -26.51 -6.28
C LYS A 70 0.05 -26.59 -7.03
N ASN A 71 0.91 -27.51 -6.58
CA ASN A 71 2.12 -27.89 -7.30
C ASN A 71 1.82 -28.82 -8.49
N ARG A 72 0.78 -29.64 -8.40
CA ARG A 72 0.37 -30.60 -9.44
C ARG A 72 -1.15 -30.71 -9.53
N GLY A 73 -1.64 -30.86 -10.76
CA GLY A 73 -3.07 -30.97 -11.07
C GLY A 73 -3.85 -29.68 -10.81
N ASN A 74 -5.11 -29.71 -11.20
CA ASN A 74 -5.96 -28.52 -11.22
C ASN A 74 -7.03 -28.64 -10.12
N HIS A 75 -7.61 -27.51 -9.73
CA HIS A 75 -8.88 -27.56 -9.01
C HIS A 75 -9.99 -27.89 -10.01
N SER A 76 -10.97 -28.67 -9.57
CA SER A 76 -12.22 -28.90 -10.26
C SER A 76 -13.38 -28.53 -9.35
N ILE A 77 -14.58 -28.39 -9.92
CA ILE A 77 -15.81 -28.14 -9.14
C ILE A 77 -15.94 -29.11 -7.98
N LYS A 78 -15.75 -30.41 -8.23
CA LYS A 78 -15.74 -31.45 -7.19
C LYS A 78 -14.73 -31.16 -6.09
N SER A 79 -13.52 -30.72 -6.43
CA SER A 79 -12.51 -30.41 -5.40
C SER A 79 -12.82 -29.15 -4.59
N LEU A 80 -13.58 -28.22 -5.18
CA LEU A 80 -13.95 -26.95 -4.54
C LEU A 80 -15.17 -27.10 -3.62
N THR A 81 -16.09 -28.02 -3.94
CA THR A 81 -17.29 -28.34 -3.16
C THR A 81 -17.12 -29.55 -2.23
N ASN A 82 -15.96 -30.21 -2.25
CA ASN A 82 -15.71 -31.37 -1.38
C ASN A 82 -15.36 -30.94 0.04
N ARG A 83 -16.08 -31.49 1.01
CA ARG A 83 -15.81 -31.35 2.45
C ARG A 83 -14.64 -32.23 2.89
N LYS A 84 -13.94 -31.81 3.94
CA LYS A 84 -12.89 -32.61 4.60
C LYS A 84 -13.30 -32.91 6.04
N GLY A 85 -13.87 -34.09 6.26
CA GLY A 85 -14.48 -34.44 7.54
C GLY A 85 -15.62 -33.48 7.87
N ASN A 86 -15.57 -32.87 9.06
CA ASN A 86 -16.62 -31.95 9.51
C ASN A 86 -16.44 -30.51 9.01
N SER A 87 -15.31 -30.17 8.37
CA SER A 87 -15.12 -28.81 7.85
C SER A 87 -15.96 -28.55 6.61
N ASN A 88 -16.25 -27.27 6.39
CA ASN A 88 -16.80 -26.81 5.12
C ASN A 88 -15.82 -27.07 3.97
N SER A 89 -16.38 -27.13 2.76
CA SER A 89 -15.64 -27.12 1.51
C SER A 89 -15.04 -25.73 1.25
N ILE A 90 -14.16 -25.61 0.24
CA ILE A 90 -13.55 -24.31 -0.09
C ILE A 90 -14.65 -23.30 -0.45
N LEU A 91 -15.60 -23.70 -1.29
CA LEU A 91 -16.72 -22.84 -1.65
C LEU A 91 -17.70 -22.66 -0.50
N GLY A 92 -17.92 -23.65 0.36
CA GLY A 92 -18.80 -23.48 1.52
C GLY A 92 -18.26 -22.48 2.54
N THR A 93 -16.97 -22.55 2.87
CA THR A 93 -16.32 -21.55 3.73
C THR A 93 -16.43 -20.15 3.13
N LEU A 94 -16.12 -20.01 1.84
CA LEU A 94 -16.16 -18.72 1.16
C LEU A 94 -17.61 -18.20 1.03
N TYR A 95 -18.58 -19.05 0.71
CA TYR A 95 -19.98 -18.68 0.56
C TYR A 95 -20.65 -18.33 1.89
N ALA A 96 -20.14 -18.83 3.02
CA ALA A 96 -20.59 -18.39 4.34
C ALA A 96 -20.34 -16.89 4.59
N LEU A 97 -19.49 -16.25 3.79
CA LEU A 97 -19.27 -14.81 3.79
C LEU A 97 -20.26 -14.06 2.91
N TYR A 98 -21.06 -14.72 2.08
CA TYR A 98 -21.97 -14.04 1.14
C TYR A 98 -23.12 -13.34 1.86
N SER A 99 -23.56 -12.20 1.31
CA SER A 99 -24.84 -11.59 1.65
C SER A 99 -25.51 -11.01 0.40
N PRO A 100 -26.81 -11.29 0.17
CA PRO A 100 -27.54 -10.74 -0.98
C PRO A 100 -27.84 -9.24 -0.83
N THR A 101 -27.74 -8.67 0.38
CA THR A 101 -28.01 -7.25 0.63
C THR A 101 -26.75 -6.39 0.62
N GLN A 102 -25.58 -7.01 0.47
CA GLN A 102 -24.29 -6.34 0.52
C GLN A 102 -23.54 -6.53 -0.79
N LYS A 103 -22.73 -5.55 -1.17
CA LYS A 103 -21.87 -5.68 -2.35
C LYS A 103 -20.65 -6.52 -1.97
N VAL A 104 -20.74 -7.81 -2.27
CA VAL A 104 -19.72 -8.80 -1.89
C VAL A 104 -19.24 -9.53 -3.14
N LYS A 105 -17.93 -9.52 -3.39
CA LYS A 105 -17.28 -10.43 -4.35
C LYS A 105 -16.62 -11.56 -3.57
N LEU A 106 -16.85 -12.79 -4.00
CA LEU A 106 -16.19 -13.97 -3.47
C LEU A 106 -15.30 -14.56 -4.53
N ALA A 107 -14.03 -14.84 -4.23
CA ALA A 107 -13.12 -15.42 -5.21
C ALA A 107 -12.26 -16.53 -4.62
N VAL A 108 -12.14 -17.64 -5.34
CA VAL A 108 -11.08 -18.63 -5.14
C VAL A 108 -9.95 -18.29 -6.10
N VAL A 109 -8.78 -17.95 -5.56
CA VAL A 109 -7.59 -17.59 -6.36
C VAL A 109 -6.66 -18.80 -6.45
N CYS A 110 -6.27 -19.16 -7.67
CA CYS A 110 -5.46 -20.34 -7.96
C CYS A 110 -4.35 -20.04 -8.97
N ASN A 111 -3.29 -20.85 -8.94
CA ASN A 111 -2.18 -20.80 -9.89
C ASN A 111 -2.35 -21.74 -11.10
N LYS A 112 -3.53 -22.33 -11.28
CA LYS A 112 -3.87 -23.31 -12.31
C LYS A 112 -5.30 -23.08 -12.76
N HIS A 113 -5.57 -23.30 -14.05
CA HIS A 113 -6.91 -23.16 -14.62
C HIS A 113 -7.92 -24.12 -13.99
N LEU A 114 -9.18 -23.71 -13.94
CA LEU A 114 -10.27 -24.55 -13.43
C LEU A 114 -10.49 -25.72 -14.38
N LYS A 115 -10.48 -26.94 -13.84
CA LYS A 115 -10.82 -28.14 -14.59
C LYS A 115 -12.33 -28.37 -14.58
N ILE A 116 -12.94 -28.27 -15.76
CA ILE A 116 -14.35 -28.58 -15.99
C ILE A 116 -14.43 -29.86 -16.81
N SER A 117 -14.96 -30.92 -16.19
CA SER A 117 -14.98 -32.26 -16.77
C SER A 117 -13.58 -32.75 -17.17
N ARG A 118 -13.30 -32.89 -18.47
CA ARG A 118 -11.99 -33.33 -18.99
C ARG A 118 -11.10 -32.16 -19.45
N ASN A 119 -11.66 -30.96 -19.57
CA ASN A 119 -10.98 -29.80 -20.14
C ASN A 119 -10.62 -28.78 -19.06
N GLU A 120 -9.70 -27.89 -19.40
CA GLU A 120 -9.34 -26.74 -18.59
C GLU A 120 -10.03 -25.50 -19.16
N ASP A 121 -10.57 -24.67 -18.27
CA ASP A 121 -11.12 -23.37 -18.63
C ASP A 121 -10.00 -22.33 -18.59
N LEU A 122 -9.59 -21.86 -19.77
CA LEU A 122 -8.42 -21.01 -19.96
C LEU A 122 -8.66 -19.54 -19.58
N ARG A 123 -9.88 -19.17 -19.18
CA ARG A 123 -10.17 -17.81 -18.68
C ARG A 123 -9.37 -17.55 -17.39
N SER A 124 -8.87 -16.32 -17.27
CA SER A 124 -8.20 -15.85 -16.04
C SER A 124 -9.18 -15.56 -14.92
N GLU A 125 -10.42 -15.19 -15.23
CA GLU A 125 -11.50 -15.02 -14.26
C GLU A 125 -12.77 -15.68 -14.79
N ILE A 126 -13.39 -16.51 -13.96
CA ILE A 126 -14.59 -17.29 -14.28
C ILE A 126 -15.64 -17.00 -13.23
N CYS A 127 -16.75 -16.38 -13.62
CA CYS A 127 -17.95 -16.32 -12.79
C CYS A 127 -18.61 -17.70 -12.74
N LEU A 128 -18.86 -18.23 -11.54
CA LEU A 128 -19.50 -19.54 -11.38
C LEU A 128 -20.96 -19.53 -11.82
N GLY A 129 -21.64 -18.38 -11.75
CA GLY A 129 -23.00 -18.18 -12.27
C GLY A 129 -23.10 -18.20 -13.81
N GLU A 130 -21.98 -18.13 -14.52
CA GLU A 130 -21.92 -18.17 -16.00
C GLU A 130 -21.53 -19.55 -16.55
N LEU A 131 -21.35 -20.55 -15.67
CA LEU A 131 -21.03 -21.91 -16.09
C LEU A 131 -22.25 -22.62 -16.67
N ASP A 132 -22.02 -23.78 -17.29
CA ASP A 132 -23.13 -24.62 -17.78
C ASP A 132 -24.10 -24.93 -16.64
N LYS A 133 -25.41 -24.88 -16.94
CA LYS A 133 -26.49 -25.09 -15.96
C LYS A 133 -26.30 -26.35 -15.10
N LYS A 134 -25.82 -27.45 -15.69
CA LYS A 134 -25.53 -28.70 -14.95
C LYS A 134 -24.47 -28.53 -13.86
N ILE A 135 -23.49 -27.66 -14.08
CA ILE A 135 -22.43 -27.35 -13.11
C ILE A 135 -22.97 -26.40 -12.05
N ILE A 136 -23.75 -25.39 -12.45
CA ILE A 136 -24.42 -24.47 -11.52
C ILE A 136 -25.29 -25.24 -10.55
N ASP A 137 -26.18 -26.10 -11.07
CA ASP A 137 -27.10 -26.92 -10.28
C ASP A 137 -26.31 -27.79 -9.28
N LEU A 138 -25.21 -28.42 -9.72
CA LEU A 138 -24.34 -29.24 -8.86
C LEU A 138 -23.72 -28.42 -7.72
N VAL A 139 -23.21 -27.22 -8.00
CA VAL A 139 -22.60 -26.36 -6.98
C VAL A 139 -23.68 -25.86 -6.01
N GLN A 140 -24.83 -25.42 -6.52
CA GLN A 140 -25.94 -24.97 -5.70
C GLN A 140 -26.44 -26.07 -4.77
N ASP A 141 -26.67 -27.28 -5.27
CA ASP A 141 -27.14 -28.40 -4.45
C ASP A 141 -26.15 -28.76 -3.35
N LYS A 142 -24.85 -28.76 -3.67
CA LYS A 142 -23.79 -28.99 -2.68
C LYS A 142 -23.75 -27.91 -1.60
N LEU A 143 -23.87 -26.64 -1.97
CA LEU A 143 -23.84 -25.54 -1.01
C LEU A 143 -25.13 -25.45 -0.18
N LYS A 144 -26.30 -25.74 -0.76
CA LYS A 144 -27.58 -25.83 -0.04
C LYS A 144 -27.53 -26.91 1.04
N GLU A 145 -27.04 -28.10 0.67
CA GLU A 145 -26.84 -29.23 1.58
C GLU A 145 -25.85 -28.88 2.69
N GLU A 146 -24.70 -28.28 2.32
CA GLU A 146 -23.62 -27.99 3.25
C GLU A 146 -23.96 -26.89 4.26
N LEU A 147 -24.60 -25.81 3.81
CA LEU A 147 -24.86 -24.62 4.62
C LEU A 147 -26.31 -24.52 5.14
N ALA A 148 -27.13 -25.55 4.87
CA ALA A 148 -28.56 -25.58 5.21
C ALA A 148 -29.34 -24.36 4.69
N LEU A 149 -29.03 -23.93 3.45
CA LEU A 149 -29.66 -22.79 2.79
C LEU A 149 -30.68 -23.25 1.75
N SER A 150 -31.78 -22.50 1.59
CA SER A 150 -32.81 -22.79 0.59
C SER A 150 -32.44 -22.33 -0.82
N ASN A 151 -31.68 -21.22 -0.93
CA ASN A 151 -31.29 -20.63 -2.19
C ASN A 151 -29.81 -20.23 -2.20
N ILE A 152 -29.16 -20.39 -3.36
CA ILE A 152 -27.75 -20.09 -3.58
C ILE A 152 -27.61 -19.26 -4.86
N ILE A 153 -26.91 -18.13 -4.79
CA ILE A 153 -26.65 -17.24 -5.92
C ILE A 153 -25.15 -17.28 -6.23
N LEU A 154 -24.78 -17.63 -7.46
CA LEU A 154 -23.37 -17.82 -7.84
C LEU A 154 -22.78 -16.63 -8.62
N ASP A 155 -23.58 -15.61 -8.92
CA ASP A 155 -23.23 -14.48 -9.81
C ASP A 155 -22.08 -13.61 -9.28
N ASN A 156 -21.83 -13.69 -7.96
CA ASN A 156 -20.76 -12.95 -7.29
C ASN A 156 -19.62 -13.86 -6.81
N ILE A 157 -19.57 -15.10 -7.29
CA ILE A 157 -18.53 -16.07 -6.93
C ILE A 157 -17.66 -16.36 -8.14
N PHE A 158 -16.37 -16.19 -7.95
CA PHE A 158 -15.38 -16.24 -9.02
C PHE A 158 -14.34 -17.31 -8.74
N TYR A 159 -13.85 -17.91 -9.82
CA TYR A 159 -12.59 -18.61 -9.85
C TYR A 159 -11.59 -17.76 -10.62
N ILE A 160 -10.51 -17.35 -9.96
CA ILE A 160 -9.47 -16.50 -10.54
C ILE A 160 -8.21 -17.34 -10.72
N CYS A 161 -7.79 -17.51 -11.97
CA CYS A 161 -6.52 -18.10 -12.34
C CYS A 161 -5.50 -16.99 -12.62
N GLU A 162 -4.55 -16.85 -11.71
CA GLU A 162 -3.41 -15.94 -11.86
C GLU A 162 -2.11 -16.72 -11.93
N GLU A 163 -1.16 -16.25 -12.73
CA GLU A 163 0.18 -16.81 -12.72
C GLU A 163 0.88 -16.42 -11.41
N LEU A 164 1.05 -17.41 -10.52
CA LEU A 164 1.75 -17.23 -9.26
C LEU A 164 3.10 -17.93 -9.32
N ASP A 165 4.19 -17.17 -9.18
CA ASP A 165 5.52 -17.75 -8.99
C ASP A 165 5.58 -18.43 -7.62
N LEU A 166 5.47 -19.76 -7.60
CA LEU A 166 5.52 -20.53 -6.34
C LEU A 166 6.95 -20.78 -5.85
N THR A 167 7.95 -20.52 -6.69
CA THR A 167 9.37 -20.73 -6.38
C THR A 167 9.99 -19.48 -5.74
N HIS A 168 9.79 -18.32 -6.36
CA HIS A 168 10.35 -17.03 -5.96
C HIS A 168 9.29 -15.91 -5.94
N PRO A 169 8.16 -16.11 -5.23
CA PRO A 169 7.08 -15.11 -5.17
C PRO A 169 7.56 -13.75 -4.62
N ASP A 170 8.61 -13.75 -3.80
CA ASP A 170 9.23 -12.55 -3.25
C ASP A 170 9.85 -11.65 -4.34
N TYR A 171 10.52 -12.23 -5.34
CA TYR A 171 11.08 -11.46 -6.45
C TYR A 171 9.99 -10.87 -7.35
N ALA A 172 8.93 -11.63 -7.63
CA ALA A 172 7.79 -11.16 -8.41
C ALA A 172 7.11 -9.96 -7.74
N ILE A 173 6.81 -10.06 -6.44
CA ILE A 173 6.18 -8.95 -5.70
C ILE A 173 7.12 -7.75 -5.56
N LYS A 174 8.41 -7.98 -5.34
CA LYS A 174 9.39 -6.89 -5.29
C LYS A 174 9.47 -6.13 -6.61
N GLY A 175 9.53 -6.83 -7.74
CA GLY A 175 9.52 -6.21 -9.07
C GLY A 175 8.25 -5.38 -9.28
N LYS A 176 7.09 -5.96 -8.98
CA LYS A 176 5.78 -5.29 -9.06
C LYS A 176 5.70 -4.04 -8.18
N LEU A 177 6.26 -4.09 -6.96
CA LEU A 177 6.29 -2.96 -6.04
C LEU A 177 7.15 -1.81 -6.59
N ILE A 178 8.32 -2.11 -7.17
CA ILE A 178 9.23 -1.11 -7.74
C ILE A 178 8.61 -0.46 -8.97
N GLU A 179 8.05 -1.27 -9.89
CA GLU A 179 7.35 -0.76 -11.07
C GLU A 179 6.14 0.11 -10.68
N SER A 180 5.36 -0.34 -9.70
CA SER A 180 4.23 0.46 -9.20
C SER A 180 4.68 1.76 -8.55
N PHE A 181 5.79 1.73 -7.79
CA PHE A 181 6.38 2.94 -7.22
C PHE A 181 6.72 3.96 -8.30
N GLN A 182 7.43 3.56 -9.36
CA GLN A 182 7.75 4.42 -10.50
C GLN A 182 6.47 4.98 -11.13
N ASN A 183 5.46 4.14 -11.31
CA ASN A 183 4.18 4.52 -11.90
C ASN A 183 3.30 5.42 -11.01
N ILE A 184 3.51 5.44 -9.69
CA ILE A 184 2.75 6.23 -8.72
C ILE A 184 3.47 7.54 -8.41
N LYS A 185 4.79 7.48 -8.20
CA LYS A 185 5.63 8.60 -7.75
C LYS A 185 6.41 9.28 -8.87
N ASN A 186 6.40 8.70 -10.07
CA ASN A 186 7.14 9.17 -11.25
C ASN A 186 8.66 9.24 -11.01
N GLU A 187 9.20 8.35 -10.17
CA GLU A 187 10.63 8.26 -9.86
C GLU A 187 11.00 6.87 -9.34
N GLU A 188 12.30 6.57 -9.26
CA GLU A 188 12.80 5.34 -8.64
C GLU A 188 12.80 5.42 -7.11
N PRO A 189 12.43 4.34 -6.40
CA PRO A 189 12.53 4.32 -4.95
C PRO A 189 13.98 4.36 -4.49
N HIS A 190 14.26 5.18 -3.48
CA HIS A 190 15.52 5.15 -2.74
C HIS A 190 15.56 3.88 -1.88
N ASN A 191 16.59 3.05 -2.09
CA ASN A 191 16.75 1.74 -1.46
C ASN A 191 15.53 0.80 -1.64
N PRO A 192 15.34 0.25 -2.86
CA PRO A 192 14.20 -0.62 -3.17
C PRO A 192 14.06 -1.84 -2.25
N ASN A 193 15.18 -2.35 -1.71
CA ASN A 193 15.19 -3.45 -0.76
C ASN A 193 14.56 -3.07 0.59
N ALA A 194 14.83 -1.86 1.06
CA ALA A 194 14.24 -1.35 2.30
C ALA A 194 12.73 -1.14 2.15
N LEU A 195 12.30 -0.62 1.01
CA LEU A 195 10.87 -0.46 0.69
C LEU A 195 10.15 -1.81 0.72
N TYR A 196 10.67 -2.81 -0.01
CA TYR A 196 10.09 -4.14 -0.02
C TYR A 196 10.01 -4.74 1.39
N ARG A 197 11.09 -4.64 2.17
CA ARG A 197 11.14 -5.15 3.54
C ARG A 197 10.09 -4.49 4.43
N LEU A 198 9.93 -3.16 4.34
CA LEU A 198 8.94 -2.42 5.12
C LEU A 198 7.51 -2.91 4.82
N VAL A 199 7.15 -3.03 3.55
CA VAL A 199 5.82 -3.49 3.13
C VAL A 199 5.59 -4.94 3.58
N PHE A 200 6.57 -5.82 3.34
CA PHE A 200 6.49 -7.23 3.69
C PHE A 200 6.37 -7.45 5.21
N GLU A 201 7.23 -6.84 6.01
CA GLU A 201 7.20 -6.97 7.48
C GLU A 201 5.91 -6.40 8.06
N THR A 202 5.39 -5.31 7.48
CA THR A 202 4.10 -4.77 7.92
C THR A 202 2.97 -5.74 7.63
N ALA A 203 2.87 -6.27 6.40
CA ALA A 203 1.85 -7.26 6.05
C ALA A 203 1.97 -8.51 6.93
N GLN A 204 3.18 -9.01 7.16
CA GLN A 204 3.42 -10.16 8.02
C GLN A 204 2.95 -9.89 9.45
N LYS A 205 3.25 -8.72 10.01
CA LYS A 205 2.80 -8.32 11.34
C LYS A 205 1.27 -8.27 11.44
N LYS A 206 0.59 -7.76 10.40
CA LYS A 206 -0.87 -7.69 10.34
C LYS A 206 -1.48 -9.11 10.28
N ALA A 207 -0.96 -9.96 9.39
CA ALA A 207 -1.41 -11.35 9.25
C ALA A 207 -1.22 -12.15 10.55
N SER A 208 -0.08 -12.01 11.23
CA SER A 208 0.27 -12.74 12.46
C SER A 208 -0.35 -12.18 13.74
N TYR A 209 -1.28 -11.20 13.67
CA TYR A 209 -1.97 -10.71 14.86
C TYR A 209 -3.00 -11.74 15.34
N GLU A 210 -2.83 -12.29 16.54
CA GLU A 210 -3.67 -13.40 17.07
C GLU A 210 -4.61 -12.97 18.21
N LEU A 211 -4.52 -11.73 18.69
CA LEU A 211 -5.38 -11.27 19.78
C LEU A 211 -6.82 -11.09 19.30
N GLU A 212 -7.75 -11.21 20.23
CA GLU A 212 -9.18 -11.04 19.95
C GLU A 212 -9.47 -9.61 19.46
N ILE A 213 -10.27 -9.51 18.39
CA ILE A 213 -10.73 -8.25 17.81
C ILE A 213 -12.25 -8.21 17.87
N THR A 214 -12.79 -7.21 18.58
CA THR A 214 -14.22 -7.13 18.90
C THR A 214 -14.98 -6.09 18.07
N ASN A 215 -14.28 -5.24 17.32
CA ASN A 215 -14.90 -4.19 16.50
C ASN A 215 -14.19 -4.00 15.17
N TYR A 216 -14.91 -3.41 14.21
CA TYR A 216 -14.46 -3.26 12.84
C TYR A 216 -13.25 -2.33 12.68
N SER A 217 -13.20 -1.22 13.41
CA SER A 217 -12.05 -0.30 13.37
C SER A 217 -10.74 -0.98 13.77
N ASP A 218 -10.80 -1.83 14.79
CA ASP A 218 -9.64 -2.60 15.24
C ASP A 218 -9.23 -3.66 14.21
N VAL A 219 -10.15 -4.21 13.42
CA VAL A 219 -9.79 -5.08 12.29
C VAL A 219 -8.96 -4.30 11.27
N LEU A 220 -9.46 -3.13 10.86
CA LEU A 220 -8.73 -2.30 9.89
C LEU A 220 -7.36 -1.88 10.43
N TYR A 221 -7.25 -1.60 11.73
CA TYR A 221 -6.01 -1.17 12.34
C TYR A 221 -5.01 -2.31 12.59
N TRP A 222 -5.45 -3.47 13.12
CA TRP A 222 -4.54 -4.56 13.51
C TRP A 222 -4.29 -5.57 12.39
N LYS A 223 -5.24 -5.74 11.48
CA LYS A 223 -5.17 -6.72 10.38
C LYS A 223 -5.10 -6.07 8.99
N GLY A 224 -5.43 -4.78 8.89
CA GLY A 224 -5.48 -4.05 7.62
C GLY A 224 -4.23 -3.23 7.28
N ILE A 225 -3.98 -3.03 5.99
CA ILE A 225 -3.13 -1.96 5.46
C ILE A 225 -4.00 -1.09 4.55
N SER A 226 -4.23 0.15 4.97
CA SER A 226 -4.97 1.15 4.21
C SER A 226 -4.14 1.74 3.06
N LYS A 227 -4.82 2.30 2.05
CA LYS A 227 -4.17 3.08 0.98
C LYS A 227 -3.26 4.16 1.54
N GLY A 228 -3.71 4.89 2.56
CA GLY A 228 -2.93 5.95 3.19
C GLY A 228 -1.69 5.45 3.94
N GLU A 229 -1.77 4.30 4.63
CA GLU A 229 -0.58 3.67 5.22
C GLU A 229 0.41 3.21 4.15
N PHE A 230 -0.07 2.57 3.09
CA PHE A 230 0.78 2.15 1.99
C PHE A 230 1.44 3.34 1.29
N ASP A 231 0.69 4.42 1.05
CA ASP A 231 1.23 5.66 0.47
C ASP A 231 2.36 6.25 1.32
N LYS A 232 2.20 6.27 2.66
CA LYS A 232 3.27 6.70 3.58
C LYS A 232 4.53 5.83 3.48
N MET A 233 4.38 4.52 3.26
CA MET A 233 5.53 3.63 3.06
C MET A 233 6.28 3.98 1.76
N LEU A 234 5.54 4.31 0.69
CA LEU A 234 6.12 4.78 -0.56
C LEU A 234 6.81 6.13 -0.37
N GLU A 235 6.14 7.12 0.24
CA GLU A 235 6.71 8.45 0.50
C GLU A 235 8.02 8.37 1.32
N ALA A 236 8.08 7.50 2.33
CA ALA A 236 9.29 7.30 3.13
C ALA A 236 10.51 6.79 2.32
N HIS A 237 10.28 6.25 1.13
CA HIS A 237 11.31 5.71 0.23
C HIS A 237 11.41 6.49 -1.08
N ARG A 238 10.81 7.68 -1.17
CA ARG A 238 11.17 8.62 -2.23
C ARG A 238 12.63 9.01 -2.07
N LYS A 239 13.29 9.37 -3.17
CA LYS A 239 14.58 10.05 -3.05
C LYS A 239 14.32 11.25 -2.14
N LYS A 240 15.12 11.43 -1.09
CA LYS A 240 15.10 12.67 -0.31
C LYS A 240 15.07 13.77 -1.36
N SER A 241 14.00 14.58 -1.38
CA SER A 241 14.03 15.81 -2.15
C SER A 241 15.34 16.48 -1.79
N ILE A 242 16.06 16.98 -2.79
CA ILE A 242 17.21 17.83 -2.52
C ILE A 242 16.64 18.99 -1.71
N THR A 243 16.86 18.95 -0.40
CA THR A 243 16.27 19.90 0.57
C THR A 243 17.27 20.97 0.97
N GLY A 244 18.52 20.85 0.53
CA GLY A 244 19.63 21.70 0.96
C GLY A 244 20.02 21.56 2.44
N ILE A 245 19.32 20.71 3.22
CA ILE A 245 19.49 20.61 4.67
C ILE A 245 20.87 20.06 5.04
N GLU A 246 21.33 19.01 4.36
CA GLU A 246 22.62 18.36 4.68
C GLU A 246 23.78 19.30 4.35
N GLN A 247 23.75 19.93 3.18
CA GLN A 247 24.73 20.93 2.76
C GLN A 247 24.74 22.16 3.67
N THR A 248 23.55 22.64 4.07
CA THR A 248 23.44 23.72 5.06
C THR A 248 24.06 23.32 6.40
N ARG A 249 23.85 22.07 6.86
CA ARG A 249 24.52 21.56 8.07
C ARG A 249 26.03 21.50 7.91
N ASP A 250 26.53 21.12 6.74
CA ASP A 250 27.96 21.07 6.45
C ASP A 250 28.59 22.47 6.41
N TYR A 251 27.89 23.48 5.89
CA TYR A 251 28.29 24.87 6.03
C TYR A 251 28.36 25.30 7.50
N ILE A 252 27.30 25.04 8.27
CA ILE A 252 27.21 25.41 9.68
C ILE A 252 28.33 24.78 10.52
N ARG A 253 28.75 23.55 10.19
CA ARG A 253 29.87 22.85 10.84
C ARG A 253 31.22 23.56 10.67
N LYS A 254 31.39 24.37 9.62
CA LYS A 254 32.62 25.14 9.36
C LYS A 254 32.67 26.45 10.18
N LEU A 255 31.53 26.92 10.72
CA LEU A 255 31.45 28.16 11.50
C LEU A 255 32.04 28.02 12.91
N SER A 256 32.29 29.18 13.54
CA SER A 256 32.72 29.28 14.94
C SER A 256 31.69 28.66 15.89
N LEU A 257 32.09 28.29 17.12
CA LEU A 257 31.18 27.61 18.06
C LEU A 257 29.89 28.41 18.35
N LYS A 258 30.01 29.75 18.47
CA LYS A 258 28.87 30.62 18.74
C LYS A 258 27.91 30.66 17.55
N GLU A 259 28.42 30.98 16.36
CA GLU A 259 27.62 31.06 15.14
C GLU A 259 27.01 29.70 14.79
N ARG A 260 27.78 28.63 14.95
CA ARG A 260 27.30 27.25 14.74
C ARG A 260 26.08 26.95 15.60
N ARG A 261 26.08 27.37 16.88
CA ARG A 261 24.93 27.17 17.77
C ARG A 261 23.72 27.97 17.30
N GLU A 262 23.91 29.25 16.98
CA GLU A 262 22.84 30.15 16.55
C GLU A 262 22.21 29.69 15.22
N TYR A 263 23.02 29.29 14.24
CA TYR A 263 22.55 28.78 12.96
C TYR A 263 21.83 27.43 13.08
N ASN A 264 22.29 26.53 13.94
CA ASN A 264 21.58 25.27 14.19
C ASN A 264 20.21 25.50 14.84
N GLN A 265 20.10 26.46 15.77
CA GLN A 265 18.83 26.84 16.36
C GLN A 265 17.88 27.43 15.31
N ALA A 266 18.38 28.33 14.46
CA ALA A 266 17.62 28.90 13.37
C ALA A 266 17.15 27.84 12.36
N LEU A 267 18.02 26.88 12.00
CA LEU A 267 17.67 25.76 11.11
C LEU A 267 16.53 24.92 11.69
N ASN A 268 16.62 24.54 12.97
CA ASN A 268 15.56 23.75 13.62
C ASN A 268 14.23 24.52 13.65
N ASN A 269 14.26 25.80 14.02
CA ASN A 269 13.05 26.65 14.04
C ASN A 269 12.41 26.78 12.66
N LEU A 270 13.22 26.86 11.59
CA LEU A 270 12.73 26.92 10.21
C LEU A 270 12.11 25.59 9.77
N LEU A 271 12.72 24.45 10.13
CA LEU A 271 12.20 23.13 9.80
C LEU A 271 10.84 22.86 10.49
N GLU A 272 10.64 23.39 11.69
CA GLU A 272 9.36 23.31 12.40
C GLU A 272 8.26 24.18 11.76
N ASN A 273 8.63 25.25 11.05
CA ASN A 273 7.71 26.25 10.48
C ASN A 273 7.74 26.35 8.94
N TYR A 274 8.34 25.36 8.26
CA TYR A 274 8.70 25.42 6.84
C TYR A 274 7.49 25.59 5.90
N HIS A 275 6.27 25.25 6.35
CA HIS A 275 5.06 25.24 5.53
C HIS A 275 4.23 26.54 5.57
N SER A 276 4.77 27.66 6.08
CA SER A 276 4.03 28.92 6.01
C SER A 276 3.91 29.42 4.57
N HIS A 277 2.71 29.87 4.17
CA HIS A 277 2.42 30.33 2.80
C HIS A 277 3.42 31.43 2.33
N ASN A 278 3.76 32.35 3.23
CA ASN A 278 4.70 33.45 2.95
C ASN A 278 6.12 32.94 2.64
N LEU A 279 6.60 31.89 3.32
CA LEU A 279 7.91 31.31 3.04
C LEU A 279 7.93 30.57 1.70
N ASN A 280 6.86 29.86 1.34
CA ASN A 280 6.79 29.12 0.07
C ASN A 280 6.89 30.08 -1.14
N GLU A 281 6.17 31.21 -1.12
CA GLU A 281 6.28 32.21 -2.19
C GLU A 281 7.69 32.82 -2.25
N LEU A 282 8.26 33.12 -1.10
CA LEU A 282 9.60 33.70 -1.01
C LEU A 282 10.66 32.70 -1.48
N GLN A 283 10.47 31.41 -1.20
CA GLN A 283 11.31 30.31 -1.64
C GLN A 283 11.41 30.26 -3.17
N LEU A 284 10.26 30.33 -3.86
CA LEU A 284 10.20 30.36 -5.33
C LEU A 284 10.89 31.59 -5.92
N LEU A 285 10.68 32.77 -5.33
CA LEU A 285 11.31 34.02 -5.80
C LEU A 285 12.83 33.99 -5.64
N ILE A 286 13.32 33.53 -4.49
CA ILE A 286 14.76 33.41 -4.21
C ILE A 286 15.38 32.37 -5.15
N PHE A 287 14.74 31.21 -5.33
CA PHE A 287 15.25 30.16 -6.22
C PHE A 287 15.37 30.65 -7.67
N LYS A 288 14.37 31.37 -8.17
CA LYS A 288 14.42 32.00 -9.49
C LYS A 288 15.53 33.05 -9.58
N TYR A 289 15.71 33.86 -8.54
CA TYR A 289 16.76 34.87 -8.51
C TYR A 289 18.17 34.26 -8.53
N ILE A 290 18.40 33.19 -7.76
CA ILE A 290 19.66 32.44 -7.78
C ILE A 290 19.94 31.92 -9.18
N LYS A 291 18.94 31.31 -9.83
CA LYS A 291 19.04 30.83 -11.21
C LYS A 291 19.40 31.93 -12.21
N GLU A 292 18.81 33.11 -12.09
CA GLU A 292 19.08 34.25 -12.99
C GLU A 292 20.45 34.90 -12.76
N LYS A 293 21.09 34.65 -11.60
CA LYS A 293 22.32 35.32 -11.16
C LYS A 293 23.46 34.35 -10.86
N GLU A 294 23.34 33.08 -11.25
CA GLU A 294 24.27 32.02 -10.87
C GLU A 294 25.74 32.36 -11.16
N ASP A 295 26.01 33.00 -12.31
CA ASP A 295 27.36 33.42 -12.72
C ASP A 295 28.01 34.43 -11.76
N ASN A 296 27.21 35.12 -10.93
CA ASN A 296 27.68 36.12 -9.97
C ASN A 296 27.84 35.55 -8.55
N ILE A 297 27.53 34.27 -8.33
CA ILE A 297 27.56 33.63 -7.01
C ILE A 297 28.82 32.77 -6.91
N GLU A 298 29.91 33.34 -6.40
CA GLU A 298 31.19 32.60 -6.27
C GLU A 298 31.26 31.74 -4.99
N ASN A 299 30.58 32.17 -3.93
CA ASN A 299 30.58 31.50 -2.63
C ASN A 299 29.38 31.90 -1.77
N GLU A 300 29.20 31.23 -0.63
CA GLU A 300 28.09 31.47 0.29
C GLU A 300 28.08 32.87 0.92
N ILE A 301 29.23 33.55 1.04
CA ILE A 301 29.28 34.92 1.59
C ILE A 301 28.65 35.89 0.60
N ILE A 302 29.07 35.84 -0.67
CA ILE A 302 28.53 36.68 -1.75
C ILE A 302 27.05 36.40 -1.95
N LEU A 303 26.65 35.12 -1.92
CA LEU A 303 25.25 34.71 -1.94
C LEU A 303 24.43 35.42 -0.85
N LEU A 304 24.88 35.33 0.41
CA LEU A 304 24.16 35.89 1.55
C LEU A 304 24.05 37.42 1.43
N GLU A 305 25.11 38.11 1.02
CA GLU A 305 25.08 39.56 0.79
C GLU A 305 24.09 39.95 -0.32
N MET A 306 24.14 39.25 -1.46
CA MET A 306 23.24 39.48 -2.59
C MET A 306 21.78 39.27 -2.18
N LEU A 307 21.47 38.14 -1.55
CA LEU A 307 20.10 37.81 -1.16
C LEU A 307 19.60 38.72 -0.03
N SER A 308 20.42 39.03 0.96
CA SER A 308 20.05 39.97 2.02
C SER A 308 19.66 41.33 1.46
N SER A 309 20.43 41.86 0.50
CA SER A 309 20.15 43.16 -0.11
C SER A 309 18.80 43.25 -0.83
N VAL A 310 18.29 42.11 -1.33
CA VAL A 310 17.06 42.04 -2.14
C VAL A 310 15.85 41.55 -1.34
N PHE A 311 16.04 40.61 -0.42
CA PHE A 311 14.96 39.83 0.18
C PHE A 311 14.74 40.08 1.67
N ASP A 312 15.66 40.69 2.43
CA ASP A 312 15.53 40.79 3.89
C ASP A 312 14.27 41.54 4.35
N LYS A 313 13.82 42.51 3.56
CA LYS A 313 12.61 43.31 3.81
C LYS A 313 11.31 42.59 3.43
N LYS A 314 11.41 41.45 2.73
CA LYS A 314 10.25 40.63 2.33
C LYS A 314 9.92 39.54 3.35
N PHE A 315 10.82 39.29 4.30
CA PHE A 315 10.51 38.41 5.41
C PHE A 315 9.56 39.08 6.40
N PRO A 316 8.63 38.31 7.00
CA PRO A 316 7.89 38.76 8.17
C PRO A 316 8.80 39.17 9.33
N VAL A 317 8.31 40.05 10.20
CA VAL A 317 9.10 40.67 11.28
C VAL A 317 9.59 39.69 12.34
N GLU A 318 8.95 38.53 12.45
CA GLU A 318 9.32 37.45 13.37
C GLU A 318 10.59 36.68 12.93
N TYR A 319 11.08 36.87 11.71
CA TYR A 319 12.28 36.20 11.21
C TYR A 319 13.53 37.01 11.54
N THR A 320 14.39 36.44 12.38
CA THR A 320 15.69 37.01 12.72
C THR A 320 16.65 36.99 11.52
N GLU A 321 17.66 37.85 11.54
CA GLU A 321 18.71 37.89 10.50
C GLU A 321 19.39 36.53 10.28
N ILE A 322 19.60 35.76 11.36
CA ILE A 322 20.21 34.42 11.26
C ILE A 322 19.25 33.43 10.59
N MET A 323 17.94 33.51 10.89
CA MET A 323 16.94 32.67 10.20
C MET A 323 16.88 32.98 8.71
N LYS A 324 16.93 34.25 8.31
CA LYS A 324 16.96 34.64 6.89
C LYS A 324 18.16 34.02 6.18
N LYS A 325 19.36 34.16 6.76
CA LYS A 325 20.59 33.58 6.21
C LYS A 325 20.53 32.06 6.08
N VAL A 326 20.02 31.35 7.09
CA VAL A 326 19.84 29.89 7.01
C VAL A 326 18.83 29.51 5.94
N PHE A 327 17.75 30.26 5.78
CA PHE A 327 16.76 30.03 4.73
C PHE A 327 17.34 30.23 3.32
N TYR A 328 18.16 31.27 3.13
CA TYR A 328 18.89 31.47 1.87
C TYR A 328 19.83 30.31 1.55
N LEU A 329 20.59 29.82 2.54
CA LEU A 329 21.49 28.67 2.35
C LEU A 329 20.73 27.40 1.97
N LEU A 330 19.57 27.14 2.59
CA LEU A 330 18.72 26.01 2.21
C LEU A 330 18.36 26.07 0.72
N ILE A 331 17.85 27.21 0.25
CA ILE A 331 17.41 27.37 -1.14
C ILE A 331 18.58 27.29 -2.11
N PHE A 332 19.71 27.90 -1.77
CA PHE A 332 20.92 27.81 -2.58
C PHE A 332 21.41 26.38 -2.74
N TYR A 333 21.45 25.60 -1.66
CA TYR A 333 21.88 24.21 -1.78
C TYR A 333 20.82 23.31 -2.43
N ILE A 334 19.53 23.67 -2.40
CA ILE A 334 18.54 23.05 -3.28
C ILE A 334 18.94 23.28 -4.75
N TYR A 335 19.27 24.52 -5.13
CA TYR A 335 19.67 24.86 -6.49
C TYR A 335 20.97 24.18 -6.92
N ALA A 336 22.03 24.32 -6.12
CA ALA A 336 23.38 23.88 -6.45
C ALA A 336 23.50 22.36 -6.65
N GLU A 337 22.68 21.58 -5.97
CA GLU A 337 22.62 20.11 -6.09
C GLU A 337 21.72 19.64 -7.25
N GLY A 338 21.13 20.57 -8.01
CA GLY A 338 20.21 20.26 -9.12
C GLY A 338 18.79 19.94 -8.68
N GLY A 339 18.40 20.39 -7.47
CA GLY A 339 17.03 20.32 -6.98
C GLY A 339 16.08 21.25 -7.72
N SER A 340 14.79 21.09 -7.45
CA SER A 340 13.73 21.98 -7.94
C SER A 340 12.77 22.29 -6.81
N ILE A 341 12.09 23.45 -6.91
CA ILE A 341 11.15 23.98 -5.92
C ILE A 341 9.82 24.25 -6.59
#